data_AF-K2S8A5-F1
#
_entry.id   AF-K2S8A5-F1
#
_cell.length_a   1.000
_cell.length_b   1.000
_cell.length_c   1.000
_cell.angle_alpha   90.00
_cell.angle_beta   90.00
_cell.angle_gamma   90.00
#
_symmetry.space_group_name_H-M   'P 1'
#
loop_
_entity.id
_entity.type
_entity.pdbx_description
1 polymer ?
#
loop_
_entity_poly.entity_id
_entity_poly.type
_entity_poly.pdbx_seq_one_letter_code
_entity_poly.pdbx_strand_id
1 'polypeptide(L)'
;MSGNGVYKEHDPIYVPSSAAPFITIPPAQGGGCVQSGPFKNFTVRLGPVSPAWSNLTVNPSPTGLGSNPRCLSRDINPVAAAWTKDSNTSSLITDYTDIGSFQATMQGDFASGFLGVHTGGHMTNGADPGGDLFTSPGDPVSLHHHKHTGKKLSPN
;
A
#
# COMPACT_ATOMS: atom_id res chain seq x y z
N MET A 1 -4.18 -4.04 -12.78
CA MET A 1 -4.16 -2.70 -13.38
C MET A 1 -2.72 -2.37 -13.74
N SER A 2 -2.23 -2.84 -14.90
CA SER A 2 -0.80 -3.15 -15.14
C SER A 2 -0.22 -4.16 -14.12
N GLY A 3 1.06 -4.52 -14.28
CA GLY A 3 1.77 -5.51 -13.46
C GLY A 3 2.83 -4.91 -12.54
N ASN A 4 3.89 -5.68 -12.32
CA ASN A 4 5.02 -5.30 -11.48
C ASN A 4 5.87 -4.19 -12.11
N GLY A 5 6.64 -3.49 -11.27
CA GLY A 5 7.72 -2.63 -11.72
C GLY A 5 8.89 -3.45 -12.26
N VAL A 6 9.76 -2.80 -13.04
CA VAL A 6 11.09 -3.37 -13.28
C VAL A 6 11.84 -3.54 -11.97
N TYR A 7 12.69 -4.56 -11.90
CA TYR A 7 13.54 -4.75 -10.73
C TYR A 7 14.40 -3.51 -10.50
N LYS A 8 14.41 -3.03 -9.26
CA LYS A 8 15.29 -1.98 -8.75
C LYS A 8 15.63 -2.34 -7.31
N GLU A 9 16.90 -2.40 -6.96
CA GLU A 9 17.30 -2.63 -5.58
C GLU A 9 16.81 -1.49 -4.66
N HIS A 10 16.30 -1.85 -3.49
CA HIS A 10 15.79 -0.92 -2.48
C HIS A 10 15.75 -1.55 -1.09
N ASP A 11 15.58 -0.72 -0.06
CA ASP A 11 15.47 -1.16 1.34
C ASP A 11 14.13 -1.88 1.61
N PRO A 12 14.04 -2.71 2.68
CA PRO A 12 12.76 -3.20 3.18
C PRO A 12 11.78 -2.07 3.51
N ILE A 13 10.48 -2.38 3.45
CA ILE A 13 9.44 -1.50 3.95
C ILE A 13 9.33 -1.68 5.47
N TYR A 14 9.37 -0.58 6.20
CA TYR A 14 9.19 -0.55 7.65
C TYR A 14 7.84 0.07 8.01
N VAL A 15 7.01 -0.66 8.75
CA VAL A 15 5.66 -0.22 9.12
C VAL A 15 5.57 0.03 10.64
N PRO A 16 5.02 1.19 11.08
CA PRO A 16 4.54 2.30 10.24
C PRO A 16 5.66 3.16 9.64
N SER A 17 6.90 3.06 10.15
CA SER A 17 8.02 3.85 9.65
C SER A 17 9.37 3.24 10.00
N SER A 18 10.44 3.74 9.39
CA SER A 18 11.82 3.37 9.75
C SER A 18 12.22 3.75 11.18
N ALA A 19 11.59 4.78 11.76
CA ALA A 19 11.82 5.18 13.15
C ALA A 19 11.15 4.25 14.17
N ALA A 20 10.09 3.54 13.76
CA ALA A 20 9.34 2.58 14.56
C ALA A 20 9.00 1.34 13.70
N PRO A 21 9.99 0.49 13.36
CA PRO A 21 9.83 -0.57 12.37
C PRO A 21 9.22 -1.84 12.99
N PHE A 22 7.99 -1.77 13.50
CA PHE A 22 7.36 -2.92 14.16
C PHE A 22 7.15 -4.12 13.23
N ILE A 23 6.89 -3.86 11.94
CA ILE A 23 6.76 -4.89 10.90
C ILE A 23 7.72 -4.54 9.78
N THR A 24 8.48 -5.53 9.32
CA THR A 24 9.40 -5.40 8.19
C THR A 24 8.93 -6.27 7.03
N ILE A 25 8.70 -5.66 5.87
CA ILE A 25 8.34 -6.37 4.63
C ILE A 25 9.59 -6.35 3.73
N PRO A 26 10.17 -7.51 3.39
CA PRO A 26 11.37 -7.57 2.58
C PRO A 26 11.10 -7.14 1.12
N PRO A 27 12.10 -6.63 0.39
CA PRO A 27 12.00 -6.36 -1.05
C PRO A 27 11.55 -7.60 -1.84
N ALA A 28 10.72 -7.39 -2.86
CA ALA A 28 10.39 -8.42 -3.83
C ALA A 28 11.14 -8.19 -5.16
N GLN A 29 10.52 -8.47 -6.30
CA GLN A 29 11.18 -8.49 -7.61
C GLN A 29 10.91 -7.23 -8.46
N GLY A 30 10.32 -6.19 -7.88
CA GLY A 30 10.02 -4.93 -8.54
C GLY A 30 10.81 -3.76 -7.95
N GLY A 31 10.11 -2.68 -7.65
CA GLY A 31 10.63 -1.45 -7.05
C GLY A 31 10.86 -0.30 -8.03
N GLY A 32 10.95 -0.60 -9.33
CA GLY A 32 11.05 0.39 -10.40
C GLY A 32 9.73 0.70 -11.10
N CYS A 33 9.82 1.44 -12.21
CA CYS A 33 8.66 1.82 -13.01
C CYS A 33 7.95 0.59 -13.63
N VAL A 34 6.63 0.65 -13.69
CA VAL A 34 5.80 -0.28 -14.47
C VAL A 34 6.04 -0.03 -15.96
N GLN A 35 6.45 -1.06 -16.71
CA GLN A 35 6.75 -0.95 -18.16
C GLN A 35 5.76 -1.66 -19.08
N SER A 36 4.76 -2.37 -18.52
CA SER A 36 3.78 -3.14 -19.30
C SER A 36 2.33 -2.92 -18.84
N GLY A 37 1.39 -3.32 -19.70
CA GLY A 37 -0.04 -3.16 -19.45
C GLY A 37 -0.59 -1.75 -19.70
N PRO A 38 -1.88 -1.53 -19.39
CA PRO A 38 -2.60 -0.31 -19.79
C PRO A 38 -2.13 0.98 -19.08
N PHE A 39 -1.42 0.86 -17.96
CA PHE A 39 -0.93 2.00 -17.17
C PHE A 39 0.59 2.21 -17.28
N LYS A 40 1.28 1.60 -18.25
CA LYS A 40 2.74 1.79 -18.43
C LYS A 40 3.17 3.26 -18.65
N ASN A 41 2.27 4.07 -19.21
CA ASN A 41 2.50 5.51 -19.46
C ASN A 41 1.75 6.39 -18.43
N PHE A 42 1.31 5.82 -17.32
CA PHE A 42 0.63 6.58 -16.27
C PHE A 42 1.63 7.48 -15.54
N THR A 43 1.31 8.77 -15.45
CA THR A 43 2.11 9.75 -14.72
C THR A 43 1.52 10.01 -13.34
N VAL A 44 2.26 9.64 -12.31
CA VAL A 44 1.99 10.07 -10.93
C VAL A 44 2.44 11.53 -10.82
N ARG A 45 1.55 12.44 -10.41
CA ARG A 45 1.81 13.90 -10.43
C ARG A 45 1.94 14.54 -9.05
N LEU A 46 1.41 13.91 -8.02
CA LEU A 46 1.38 14.44 -6.65
C LEU A 46 2.18 13.54 -5.71
N GLY A 47 2.39 13.98 -4.48
CA GLY A 47 3.21 13.28 -3.49
C GLY A 47 4.68 13.22 -3.87
N PRO A 48 5.47 12.39 -3.16
CA PRO A 48 5.07 11.65 -1.96
C PRO A 48 4.80 12.59 -0.77
N VAL A 49 4.12 12.09 0.27
CA VAL A 49 3.85 12.79 1.55
C VAL A 49 4.35 11.98 2.73
N SER A 50 3.99 10.69 2.77
CA SER A 50 4.43 9.76 3.80
C SER A 50 4.64 8.39 3.16
N PRO A 51 5.71 8.25 2.37
CA PRO A 51 5.99 7.02 1.67
C PRO A 51 6.59 6.00 2.64
N ALA A 52 6.13 4.76 2.58
CA ALA A 52 6.81 3.64 3.23
C ALA A 52 8.07 3.17 2.45
N TRP A 53 8.43 3.92 1.39
CA TRP A 53 9.47 3.61 0.42
C TRP A 53 10.61 4.64 0.46
N SER A 54 11.86 4.20 0.35
CA SER A 54 13.03 5.08 0.32
C SER A 54 13.37 5.55 -1.11
N ASN A 55 14.21 6.58 -1.21
CA ASN A 55 14.79 7.06 -2.49
C ASN A 55 13.75 7.54 -3.54
N LEU A 56 12.62 8.08 -3.09
CA LEU A 56 11.66 8.77 -3.95
C LEU A 56 12.04 10.25 -4.14
N THR A 57 11.71 10.80 -5.31
CA THR A 57 11.82 12.24 -5.55
C THR A 57 10.89 12.99 -4.61
N VAL A 58 11.46 13.79 -3.70
CA VAL A 58 10.71 14.60 -2.73
C VAL A 58 9.80 15.58 -3.45
N ASN A 59 8.56 15.76 -2.96
CA ASN A 59 7.65 16.75 -3.53
C ASN A 59 8.17 18.17 -3.23
N PRO A 60 8.12 19.11 -4.20
CA PRO A 60 8.53 20.50 -3.96
C PRO A 60 7.64 21.23 -2.94
N SER A 61 6.41 20.74 -2.71
CA SER A 61 5.54 21.19 -1.63
C SER A 61 5.53 20.18 -0.48
N PRO A 62 5.69 20.61 0.78
CA PRO A 62 5.60 19.72 1.94
C PRO A 62 4.20 19.09 2.11
N THR A 63 3.17 19.68 1.50
CA THR A 63 1.81 19.12 1.49
C THR A 63 1.62 17.98 0.48
N GLY A 64 2.61 17.70 -0.36
CA GLY A 64 2.49 16.76 -1.48
C GLY A 64 1.66 17.27 -2.67
N LEU A 65 1.15 18.50 -2.62
CA LEU A 65 0.31 19.08 -3.67
C LEU A 65 1.10 19.75 -4.80
N GLY A 66 2.42 19.86 -4.66
CA GLY A 66 3.28 20.38 -5.71
C GLY A 66 3.36 19.40 -6.88
N SER A 67 3.46 19.92 -8.11
CA SER A 67 3.66 19.09 -9.29
C SER A 67 4.99 18.33 -9.20
N ASN A 68 4.93 17.01 -9.14
CA ASN A 68 6.06 16.10 -9.06
C ASN A 68 5.87 14.89 -10.02
N PRO A 69 5.93 15.12 -11.34
CA PRO A 69 5.65 14.08 -12.33
C PRO A 69 6.70 12.98 -12.33
N ARG A 70 6.25 11.73 -12.20
CA ARG A 70 7.08 10.52 -12.24
C ARG A 70 6.26 9.30 -12.69
N CYS A 71 6.94 8.17 -12.91
CA CYS A 71 6.28 6.94 -13.32
C CYS A 71 5.51 6.30 -12.15
N LEU A 72 4.49 5.50 -12.47
CA LEU A 72 3.97 4.51 -11.53
C LEU A 72 5.03 3.43 -11.28
N SER A 73 5.40 3.20 -10.02
CA SER A 73 6.31 2.13 -9.62
C SER A 73 5.60 1.11 -8.74
N ARG A 74 6.03 -0.15 -8.78
CA ARG A 74 5.47 -1.23 -7.97
C ARG A 74 6.52 -2.24 -7.59
N ASP A 75 6.35 -2.81 -6.41
CA ASP A 75 7.03 -4.02 -5.96
C ASP A 75 5.98 -5.01 -5.49
N ILE A 76 5.50 -5.85 -6.41
CA ILE A 76 4.44 -6.82 -6.09
C ILE A 76 4.97 -7.82 -5.07
N ASN A 77 4.48 -7.71 -3.84
CA ASN A 77 5.12 -8.30 -2.67
C ASN A 77 4.32 -9.48 -2.09
N PRO A 78 4.81 -10.72 -2.18
CA PRO A 78 4.09 -11.89 -1.68
C PRO A 78 4.02 -11.96 -0.16
N VAL A 79 4.95 -11.33 0.55
CA VAL A 79 4.92 -11.28 2.03
C VAL A 79 3.79 -10.36 2.50
N ALA A 80 3.62 -9.20 1.85
CA ALA A 80 2.48 -8.33 2.12
C ALA A 80 1.14 -9.00 1.71
N ALA A 81 1.11 -9.67 0.55
CA ALA A 81 -0.08 -10.39 0.08
C ALA A 81 -0.53 -11.52 1.02
N ALA A 82 0.38 -12.10 1.81
CA ALA A 82 0.02 -13.14 2.79
C ALA A 82 -0.91 -12.62 3.90
N TRP A 83 -1.03 -11.30 4.08
CA TRP A 83 -1.95 -10.67 5.03
C TRP A 83 -3.37 -10.52 4.49
N THR A 84 -3.60 -10.74 3.20
CA THR A 84 -4.91 -10.56 2.53
C THR A 84 -5.54 -11.88 2.08
N LYS A 85 -5.16 -13.00 2.72
CA LYS A 85 -5.77 -14.32 2.49
C LYS A 85 -7.27 -14.31 2.83
N ASP A 86 -8.02 -15.17 2.16
CA ASP A 86 -9.45 -15.38 2.41
C ASP A 86 -9.74 -15.64 3.90
N SER A 87 -8.90 -16.41 4.59
CA SER A 87 -9.04 -16.68 6.02
C SER A 87 -8.97 -15.41 6.87
N ASN A 88 -8.09 -14.47 6.52
CA ASN A 88 -7.94 -13.22 7.26
C ASN A 88 -9.14 -12.32 7.02
N THR A 89 -9.62 -12.25 5.78
CA THR A 89 -10.81 -11.50 5.41
C THR A 89 -12.08 -12.10 6.04
N SER A 90 -12.23 -13.43 6.03
CA SER A 90 -13.38 -14.10 6.63
C SER A 90 -13.41 -13.88 8.14
N SER A 91 -12.30 -14.10 8.84
CA SER A 91 -12.21 -13.86 10.29
C SER A 91 -12.46 -12.40 10.65
N LEU A 92 -11.93 -11.45 9.88
CA LEU A 92 -12.22 -10.03 10.06
C LEU A 92 -13.75 -9.74 9.98
N ILE A 93 -14.46 -10.43 9.08
CA ILE A 93 -15.91 -10.27 8.92
C ILE A 93 -16.69 -10.99 10.03
N THR A 94 -16.31 -12.20 10.40
CA THR A 94 -17.10 -13.03 11.33
C THR A 94 -16.82 -12.72 12.80
N ASP A 95 -15.59 -12.36 13.14
CA ASP A 95 -15.12 -12.39 14.53
C ASP A 95 -15.22 -11.01 15.21
N TYR A 96 -15.33 -9.93 14.43
CA TYR A 96 -15.36 -8.55 14.93
C TYR A 96 -16.72 -7.88 14.65
N THR A 97 -17.60 -7.85 15.64
CA THR A 97 -19.01 -7.45 15.46
C THR A 97 -19.29 -5.98 15.74
N ASP A 98 -18.40 -5.28 16.44
CA ASP A 98 -18.49 -3.83 16.62
C ASP A 98 -17.56 -3.08 15.64
N ILE A 99 -17.94 -1.84 15.31
CA ILE A 99 -17.21 -1.02 14.35
C ILE A 99 -15.79 -0.69 14.81
N GLY A 100 -15.57 -0.56 16.13
CA GLY A 100 -14.28 -0.17 16.71
C GLY A 100 -13.24 -1.26 16.53
N SER A 101 -13.56 -2.49 16.93
CA SER A 101 -12.68 -3.64 16.80
C SER A 101 -12.50 -4.06 15.34
N PHE A 102 -13.56 -3.97 14.52
CA PHE A 102 -13.49 -4.24 13.09
C PHE A 102 -12.52 -3.30 12.39
N GLN A 103 -12.68 -1.98 12.56
CA GLN A 103 -11.80 -1.02 11.89
C GLN A 103 -10.37 -1.12 12.39
N ALA A 104 -10.15 -1.29 13.70
CA ALA A 104 -8.79 -1.41 14.26
C ALA A 104 -8.07 -2.62 13.68
N THR A 105 -8.73 -3.78 13.64
CA THR A 105 -8.16 -5.00 13.06
C THR A 105 -7.98 -4.89 11.55
N MET A 106 -8.94 -4.30 10.82
CA MET A 106 -8.82 -4.11 9.38
C MET A 106 -7.59 -3.27 9.01
N GLN A 107 -7.35 -2.17 9.75
CA GLN A 107 -6.25 -1.24 9.54
C GLN A 107 -4.90 -1.82 9.96
N GLY A 108 -4.88 -2.58 11.06
CA GLY A 108 -3.68 -3.18 11.64
C GLY A 108 -3.41 -2.68 13.06
N ASP A 109 -2.73 -3.51 13.84
CA ASP A 109 -2.15 -3.18 15.14
C ASP A 109 -0.64 -3.39 15.03
N PHE A 110 0.06 -2.35 14.57
CA PHE A 110 1.46 -2.48 14.24
C PHE A 110 2.32 -2.78 15.46
N ALA A 111 1.97 -2.24 16.63
CA ALA A 111 2.73 -2.46 17.87
C ALA A 111 2.74 -3.94 18.30
N SER A 112 1.69 -4.70 17.96
CA SER A 112 1.64 -6.17 18.16
C SER A 112 2.17 -6.97 16.97
N GLY A 113 2.71 -6.32 15.94
CA GLY A 113 3.19 -6.96 14.73
C GLY A 113 2.09 -7.40 13.77
N PHE A 114 0.87 -6.85 13.91
CA PHE A 114 -0.28 -7.21 13.08
C PHE A 114 -0.53 -6.17 11.97
N LEU A 115 -0.34 -6.56 10.71
CA LEU A 115 -0.42 -5.62 9.58
C LEU A 115 -1.86 -5.26 9.19
N GLY A 116 -2.81 -6.18 9.36
CA GLY A 116 -4.19 -6.00 8.90
C GLY A 116 -4.35 -6.10 7.37
N VAL A 117 -5.58 -6.39 6.93
CA VAL A 117 -5.88 -6.61 5.50
C VAL A 117 -5.81 -5.32 4.68
N HIS A 118 -6.06 -4.16 5.29
CA HIS A 118 -5.98 -2.86 4.62
C HIS A 118 -4.53 -2.50 4.30
N THR A 119 -3.68 -2.40 5.32
CA THR A 119 -2.25 -2.09 5.12
C THR A 119 -1.56 -3.18 4.30
N GLY A 120 -1.87 -4.46 4.54
CA GLY A 120 -1.35 -5.57 3.71
C GLY A 120 -1.74 -5.45 2.23
N GLY A 121 -2.96 -5.01 1.92
CA GLY A 121 -3.40 -4.79 0.55
C GLY A 121 -2.69 -3.61 -0.13
N HIS A 122 -2.44 -2.52 0.60
CA HIS A 122 -1.62 -1.41 0.11
C HIS A 122 -0.17 -1.87 -0.16
N MET A 123 0.45 -2.57 0.80
CA MET A 123 1.84 -3.02 0.69
C MET A 123 2.04 -4.20 -0.27
N THR A 124 0.96 -4.85 -0.73
CA THR A 124 1.02 -5.85 -1.80
C THR A 124 1.52 -5.26 -3.11
N ASN A 125 1.14 -4.01 -3.43
CA ASN A 125 1.66 -3.30 -4.61
C ASN A 125 2.89 -2.47 -4.27
N GLY A 126 2.93 -1.94 -3.04
CA GLY A 126 4.07 -1.21 -2.49
C GLY A 126 4.46 0.02 -3.32
N ALA A 127 5.74 0.38 -3.21
CA ALA A 127 6.39 1.45 -3.97
C ALA A 127 5.57 2.75 -4.03
N ASP A 128 5.57 3.43 -5.19
CA ASP A 128 5.06 4.79 -5.33
C ASP A 128 3.99 4.91 -6.43
N PRO A 129 2.78 5.40 -6.08
CA PRO A 129 2.39 5.93 -4.76
C PRO A 129 1.67 4.90 -3.86
N GLY A 130 1.60 3.63 -4.27
CA GLY A 130 0.79 2.60 -3.61
C GLY A 130 1.13 2.35 -2.13
N GLY A 131 2.41 2.50 -1.77
CA GLY A 131 2.93 2.39 -0.40
C GLY A 131 2.99 3.73 0.36
N ASP A 132 2.40 4.82 -0.14
CA ASP A 132 2.33 6.10 0.55
C ASP A 132 0.93 6.30 1.16
N LEU A 133 0.88 6.57 2.46
CA LEU A 133 -0.38 6.63 3.22
C LEU A 133 -1.37 7.65 2.66
N PHE A 134 -0.89 8.79 2.17
CA PHE A 134 -1.75 9.89 1.71
C PHE A 134 -1.99 9.86 0.20
N THR A 135 -1.04 9.32 -0.56
CA THR A 135 -1.06 9.39 -2.02
C THR A 135 -1.32 8.05 -2.71
N SER A 136 -1.59 6.98 -1.94
CA SER A 136 -2.02 5.68 -2.47
C SER A 136 -3.18 5.71 -3.47
N PRO A 137 -4.17 6.66 -3.44
CA PRO A 137 -5.17 6.76 -4.50
C PRO A 137 -4.58 7.05 -5.90
N GLY A 138 -3.34 7.52 -5.98
CA GLY A 138 -2.61 7.70 -7.23
C GLY A 138 -2.18 6.38 -7.90
N ASP A 139 -2.23 5.24 -7.19
CA ASP A 139 -2.12 3.92 -7.83
C ASP A 139 -3.52 3.52 -8.32
N PRO A 140 -3.69 3.20 -9.63
CA PRO A 140 -4.97 2.77 -10.17
C PRO A 140 -5.65 1.62 -9.38
N VAL A 141 -4.89 0.75 -8.73
CA VAL A 141 -5.41 -0.39 -7.94
C VAL A 141 -6.10 0.03 -6.64
N SER A 142 -5.87 1.24 -6.14
CA SER A 142 -6.35 1.70 -4.84
C SER A 142 -7.87 1.64 -4.72
N LEU A 143 -8.60 2.06 -5.76
CA LEU A 143 -10.07 1.96 -5.78
C LEU A 143 -10.57 0.51 -5.68
N HIS A 144 -9.87 -0.42 -6.34
CA HIS A 144 -10.23 -1.83 -6.28
C HIS A 144 -9.97 -2.41 -4.89
N HIS A 145 -8.84 -2.05 -4.27
CA HIS A 145 -8.52 -2.41 -2.90
C HIS A 145 -9.59 -1.91 -1.92
N HIS A 146 -9.93 -0.62 -1.99
CA HIS A 146 -10.91 0.01 -1.09
C HIS A 146 -12.34 -0.52 -1.27
N LYS A 147 -12.70 -0.98 -2.47
CA LYS A 147 -13.96 -1.72 -2.67
C LYS A 147 -14.02 -3.02 -1.87
N HIS A 148 -12.90 -3.72 -1.70
CA HIS A 148 -12.87 -4.99 -0.96
C HIS A 148 -12.92 -4.75 0.55
N THR A 149 -12.20 -3.74 1.06
CA THR A 149 -12.18 -3.42 2.50
C THR A 149 -13.49 -2.77 2.98
N GLY A 150 -14.19 -2.02 2.12
CA GLY A 150 -15.46 -1.36 2.48
C GLY A 150 -16.72 -2.24 2.50
N LYS A 151 -16.65 -3.50 2.04
CA LYS A 151 -17.85 -4.36 1.81
C LYS A 151 -18.69 -4.64 3.05
N LYS A 152 -18.10 -4.68 4.25
CA LYS A 152 -18.84 -4.91 5.50
C LYS A 152 -19.44 -3.62 6.08
N LEU A 153 -18.95 -2.45 5.66
CA LEU A 153 -19.35 -1.16 6.21
C LEU A 153 -20.61 -0.60 5.54
N SER A 154 -21.14 -1.28 4.51
CA SER A 154 -22.43 -0.92 3.92
C SER A 154 -23.55 -1.34 4.87
N PRO A 155 -24.42 -0.42 5.34
CA PRO A 155 -25.64 -0.80 6.02
C PRO A 155 -26.51 -1.63 5.06
N ASN A 156 -27.09 -2.73 5.57
CA ASN A 156 -28.17 -3.45 4.89
C ASN A 156 -29.39 -2.55 4.74
#